data_AF-X1BX80-F1
#
_entry.id   AF-X1BX80-F1
#
_cell.length_a   1.000
_cell.length_b   1.000
_cell.length_c   1.000
_cell.angle_alpha   90.00
_cell.angle_beta   90.00
_cell.angle_gamma   90.00
#
_symmetry.space_group_name_H-M   'P 1'
#
loop_
_entity.id
_entity.type
_entity.pdbx_description
1 polymer ?
#
loop_
_entity_poly.entity_id
_entity_poly.type
_entity_poly.pdbx_seq_one_letter_code
_entity_poly.pdbx_strand_id
1 'polypeptide(L)'
;PDLAAIENIGGLTFSRWGTTEVDSITFATEREGLFAGGDLQTGPWVAIGAVGAGKEAAESILRYIEGRDLAADREPIVYEDPRYRPIPEEEPRMPRARMPELPVKQRQGNFNEVELGYEEAEGQAEAARCLNCGYCCECYQCVEACLADAIDHSQQDEIMELEVGSVVMCPGSEPFDPSSLENVYHYKALPNVLTSLEFERILSASGPTMGHLQKPSDGREPKKIAWLQCVGSRDTNQCGNGYCSSVCCMYAIKDSMIAKEHAEGDLDCVVFNMDIRTFGKDYEKYY
;
A
#
# COMPACT_ATOMS: atom_id res chain seq x y z
N PRO A 1 -4.88 -31.48 0.45
CA PRO A 1 -5.58 -32.36 -0.51
C PRO A 1 -6.40 -33.42 0.24
N ASP A 2 -7.53 -33.88 -0.31
CA ASP A 2 -8.22 -35.06 0.22
C ASP A 2 -7.41 -36.31 -0.18
N LEU A 3 -6.88 -37.03 0.80
CA LEU A 3 -6.03 -38.20 0.60
C LEU A 3 -6.79 -39.52 0.69
N ALA A 4 -8.10 -39.51 0.97
CA ALA A 4 -8.87 -40.72 1.25
C ALA A 4 -8.81 -41.77 0.12
N ALA A 5 -8.58 -41.32 -1.13
CA ALA A 5 -8.43 -42.21 -2.28
C ALA A 5 -7.08 -42.94 -2.35
N ILE A 6 -6.04 -42.45 -1.66
CA ILE A 6 -4.65 -42.92 -1.80
C ILE A 6 -3.96 -43.23 -0.46
N GLU A 7 -4.59 -42.93 0.67
CA GLU A 7 -4.05 -43.14 2.02
C GLU A 7 -3.67 -44.60 2.33
N ASN A 8 -4.32 -45.55 1.66
CA ASN A 8 -4.12 -46.99 1.89
C ASN A 8 -3.18 -47.64 0.85
N ILE A 9 -2.54 -46.85 -0.01
CA ILE A 9 -1.56 -47.37 -0.99
C ILE A 9 -0.23 -47.60 -0.27
N GLY A 10 0.19 -48.87 -0.15
CA GLY A 10 1.48 -49.21 0.46
C GLY A 10 2.67 -48.59 -0.29
N GLY A 11 3.67 -48.10 0.46
CA GLY A 11 4.87 -47.45 -0.08
C GLY A 11 4.73 -45.94 -0.33
N LEU A 12 3.65 -45.31 0.15
CA LEU A 12 3.50 -43.87 0.19
C LEU A 12 3.66 -43.35 1.61
N THR A 13 4.62 -42.45 1.81
CA THR A 13 4.82 -41.74 3.06
C THR A 13 4.25 -40.33 2.94
N PHE A 14 3.40 -39.96 3.90
CA PHE A 14 2.76 -38.65 3.94
C PHE A 14 3.35 -37.80 5.07
N SER A 15 3.67 -36.55 4.75
CA SER A 15 4.13 -35.55 5.71
C SER A 15 3.02 -35.15 6.68
N ARG A 16 3.41 -34.47 7.76
CA ARG A 16 2.46 -33.88 8.73
C ARG A 16 1.45 -32.91 8.11
N TRP A 17 1.71 -32.44 6.88
CA TRP A 17 0.88 -31.48 6.16
C TRP A 17 -0.08 -32.14 5.16
N GLY A 18 -0.12 -33.48 5.10
CA GLY A 18 -0.97 -34.21 4.16
C GLY A 18 -0.47 -34.10 2.71
N THR A 19 0.85 -34.07 2.54
CA THR A 19 1.54 -34.13 1.24
C THR A 19 2.42 -35.38 1.19
N THR A 20 2.78 -35.86 0.01
CA THR A 20 3.64 -37.03 -0.17
C THR A 20 5.11 -36.62 -0.15
N GLU A 21 5.95 -37.41 0.52
CA GLU A 21 7.40 -37.24 0.45
C GLU A 21 7.94 -37.78 -0.89
N VAL A 22 8.73 -36.96 -1.57
CA VAL A 22 9.39 -37.32 -2.84
C VAL A 22 10.81 -36.81 -2.85
N ASP A 23 11.65 -37.45 -3.66
CA ASP A 23 12.98 -36.96 -3.97
C ASP A 23 12.92 -35.60 -4.70
N SER A 24 13.76 -34.65 -4.29
CA SER A 24 13.69 -33.25 -4.75
C SER A 24 14.17 -33.03 -6.19
N ILE A 25 14.83 -34.02 -6.79
CA ILE A 25 15.33 -33.97 -8.17
C ILE A 25 14.44 -34.81 -9.08
N THR A 26 14.10 -36.02 -8.63
CA THR A 26 13.43 -37.03 -9.44
C THR A 26 11.93 -37.09 -9.20
N PHE A 27 11.40 -36.45 -8.16
CA PHE A 27 9.97 -36.48 -7.83
C PHE A 27 9.43 -37.90 -7.60
N ALA A 28 10.34 -38.87 -7.39
CA ALA A 28 10.02 -40.25 -7.10
C ALA A 28 9.60 -40.39 -5.63
N THR A 29 8.56 -41.18 -5.40
CA THR A 29 8.15 -41.59 -4.05
C THR A 29 8.99 -42.78 -3.60
N GLU A 30 8.83 -43.22 -2.35
CA GLU A 30 9.47 -44.46 -1.85
C GLU A 30 8.98 -45.72 -2.59
N ARG A 31 7.80 -45.67 -3.19
CA ARG A 31 7.29 -46.75 -4.03
C ARG A 31 7.90 -46.67 -5.42
N GLU A 32 8.58 -47.74 -5.81
CA GLU A 32 9.17 -47.88 -7.13
C GLU A 32 8.12 -47.64 -8.24
N GLY A 33 8.49 -46.83 -9.24
CA GLY A 33 7.63 -46.51 -10.37
C GLY A 33 6.49 -45.52 -10.07
N LEU A 34 6.43 -44.95 -8.87
CA LEU A 34 5.44 -43.95 -8.49
C LEU A 34 6.09 -42.59 -8.22
N PHE A 35 5.51 -41.55 -8.84
CA PHE A 35 6.01 -40.18 -8.82
C PHE A 35 4.89 -39.23 -8.41
N ALA A 36 5.22 -38.13 -7.72
CA ALA A 36 4.25 -37.13 -7.30
C ALA A 36 4.79 -35.71 -7.50
N GLY A 37 3.90 -34.80 -7.88
CA GLY A 37 4.22 -33.38 -8.08
C GLY A 37 3.01 -32.49 -7.78
N GLY A 38 3.25 -31.18 -7.78
CA GLY A 38 2.24 -30.16 -7.51
C GLY A 38 1.73 -30.19 -6.08
N ASP A 39 0.45 -29.88 -5.86
CA ASP A 39 -0.13 -29.74 -4.52
C ASP A 39 -0.03 -31.00 -3.66
N LEU A 40 0.07 -32.19 -4.29
CA LEU A 40 0.28 -33.43 -3.57
C LEU A 40 1.69 -33.52 -2.97
N GLN A 41 2.68 -32.85 -3.55
CA GLN A 41 4.06 -32.77 -3.08
C GLN A 41 4.29 -31.57 -2.15
N THR A 42 3.94 -30.36 -2.62
CA THR A 42 4.31 -29.10 -1.95
C THR A 42 3.22 -28.54 -1.05
N GLY A 43 1.98 -29.05 -1.17
CA GLY A 43 0.80 -28.39 -0.63
C GLY A 43 0.33 -27.25 -1.56
N PRO A 44 -0.73 -26.51 -1.18
CA PRO A 44 -1.32 -25.48 -2.01
C PRO A 44 -0.28 -24.47 -2.48
N TRP A 45 -0.16 -24.30 -3.81
CA TRP A 45 0.82 -23.41 -4.41
C TRP A 45 0.23 -22.62 -5.59
N VAL A 46 1.03 -21.76 -6.22
CA VAL A 46 0.62 -21.09 -7.47
C VAL A 46 0.51 -22.11 -8.60
N ALA A 47 -0.48 -21.94 -9.47
CA ALA A 47 -0.77 -22.85 -10.58
C ALA A 47 0.46 -23.12 -11.47
N ILE A 48 1.31 -22.10 -11.69
CA ILE A 48 2.54 -22.22 -12.48
C ILE A 48 3.51 -23.24 -11.86
N GLY A 49 3.70 -23.19 -10.54
CA GLY A 49 4.59 -24.13 -9.86
C GLY A 49 4.04 -25.55 -9.85
N ALA A 50 2.71 -25.72 -9.72
CA ALA A 50 2.08 -27.03 -9.83
C ALA A 50 2.26 -27.65 -11.23
N VAL A 51 2.13 -26.85 -12.29
CA VAL A 51 2.41 -27.27 -13.67
C VAL A 51 3.89 -27.61 -13.88
N GLY A 52 4.80 -26.82 -13.30
CA GLY A 52 6.24 -27.09 -13.32
C GLY A 52 6.59 -28.43 -12.69
N ALA A 53 6.12 -28.69 -11.47
CA ALA A 53 6.32 -29.96 -10.79
C ALA A 53 5.73 -31.15 -11.56
N GLY A 54 4.58 -30.96 -12.22
CA GLY A 54 4.00 -31.97 -13.11
C GLY A 54 4.89 -32.32 -14.30
N LYS A 55 5.58 -31.33 -14.89
CA LYS A 55 6.54 -31.58 -15.98
C LYS A 55 7.76 -32.35 -15.49
N GLU A 56 8.30 -32.00 -14.33
CA GLU A 56 9.44 -32.69 -13.76
C GLU A 56 9.13 -34.15 -13.40
N ALA A 57 7.95 -34.41 -12.83
CA ALA A 57 7.49 -35.78 -12.58
C ALA A 57 7.29 -36.57 -13.89
N ALA A 58 6.78 -35.93 -14.95
CA ALA A 58 6.62 -36.56 -16.26
C ALA A 58 7.96 -36.96 -16.90
N GLU A 59 8.98 -36.10 -16.79
CA GLU A 59 10.34 -36.42 -17.26
C GLU A 59 10.92 -37.62 -16.49
N SER A 60 10.69 -37.71 -15.17
CA SER A 60 11.10 -38.86 -14.38
C SER A 60 10.39 -40.15 -14.78
N ILE A 61 9.08 -40.08 -15.05
CA ILE A 61 8.30 -41.22 -15.55
C ILE A 61 8.89 -41.72 -16.88
N LEU A 62 9.21 -40.80 -17.79
CA LEU A 62 9.80 -41.15 -19.08
C LEU A 62 11.16 -41.84 -18.91
N ARG A 63 12.04 -41.27 -18.09
CA ARG A 63 13.37 -41.85 -17.82
C ARG A 63 13.28 -43.21 -17.14
N TYR A 64 12.32 -43.39 -16.22
CA TYR A 64 12.07 -44.68 -15.57
C TYR A 64 11.66 -45.76 -16.59
N ILE A 65 10.74 -45.43 -17.50
CA ILE A 65 10.28 -46.36 -18.56
C ILE A 65 11.43 -46.74 -19.50
N GLU A 66 12.33 -45.79 -19.79
CA GLU A 66 13.46 -45.99 -20.70
C GLU A 66 14.72 -46.55 -20.02
N GLY A 67 14.69 -46.79 -18.70
CA GLY A 67 15.84 -47.27 -17.94
C GLY A 67 17.02 -46.28 -17.87
N ARG A 68 16.74 -44.98 -18.03
CA ARG A 68 17.72 -43.90 -17.92
C ARG A 68 17.85 -43.46 -16.46
N ASP A 69 19.01 -42.89 -16.11
CA ASP A 69 19.22 -42.26 -14.80
C ASP A 69 18.24 -41.09 -14.60
N LEU A 70 17.45 -41.18 -13.52
CA LEU A 70 16.40 -40.22 -13.19
C LEU A 70 16.95 -38.84 -12.82
N ALA A 71 18.15 -38.78 -12.23
CA ALA A 71 18.75 -37.56 -11.69
C ALA A 71 19.78 -36.90 -12.63
N ALA A 72 20.23 -37.60 -13.67
CA ALA A 72 21.25 -37.10 -14.58
C ALA A 72 20.89 -35.73 -15.19
N ASP A 73 21.82 -34.77 -15.10
CA ASP A 73 21.68 -33.40 -15.62
C ASP A 73 20.46 -32.63 -15.08
N ARG A 74 20.01 -32.95 -13.86
CA ARG A 74 18.91 -32.27 -13.18
C ARG A 74 19.35 -31.75 -11.83
N GLU A 75 18.86 -30.57 -11.48
CA GLU A 75 19.10 -29.93 -10.20
C GLU A 75 17.78 -29.85 -9.41
N PRO A 76 17.85 -29.88 -8.06
CA PRO A 76 16.65 -29.73 -7.25
C PRO A 76 16.07 -28.33 -7.42
N ILE A 77 14.74 -28.24 -7.51
CA ILE A 77 14.06 -26.95 -7.52
C ILE A 77 14.26 -26.28 -6.15
N VAL A 78 14.94 -25.14 -6.14
CA VAL A 78 15.05 -24.29 -4.95
C VAL A 78 13.85 -23.34 -4.94
N TYR A 79 13.03 -23.46 -3.91
CA TYR A 79 11.93 -22.54 -3.66
C TYR A 79 12.44 -21.41 -2.76
N GLU A 80 12.70 -20.25 -3.35
CA GLU A 80 12.94 -19.04 -2.58
C GLU A 80 11.58 -18.53 -2.06
N ASP A 81 11.49 -18.24 -0.76
CA ASP A 81 10.37 -17.51 -0.13
C ASP A 81 10.86 -16.11 0.28
N PRO A 82 11.12 -15.22 -0.70
CA PRO A 82 11.61 -13.88 -0.39
C PRO A 82 10.51 -13.09 0.31
N ARG A 83 10.71 -12.84 1.61
CA ARG A 83 9.85 -11.96 2.40
C ARG A 83 10.24 -10.51 2.14
N TYR A 84 9.79 -9.95 1.02
CA TYR A 84 10.11 -8.58 0.60
C TYR A 84 9.64 -7.50 1.59
N ARG A 85 8.57 -7.76 2.34
CA ARG A 85 8.10 -6.90 3.45
C ARG A 85 7.81 -7.76 4.69
N PRO A 86 8.80 -7.95 5.58
CA PRO A 86 8.60 -8.76 6.77
C PRO A 86 7.57 -8.10 7.70
N ILE A 87 6.62 -8.89 8.17
CA ILE A 87 5.68 -8.46 9.21
C ILE A 87 6.46 -8.29 10.53
N PRO A 88 6.32 -7.17 11.26
CA PRO A 88 6.94 -6.99 12.57
C PRO A 88 6.61 -8.13 13.54
N GLU A 89 7.59 -8.60 14.31
CA GLU A 89 7.40 -9.74 15.22
C GLU A 89 6.39 -9.45 16.35
N GLU A 90 6.23 -8.18 16.72
CA GLU A 90 5.35 -7.72 17.80
C GLU A 90 3.87 -7.65 17.37
N GLU A 91 3.57 -7.82 16.08
CA GLU A 91 2.22 -7.69 15.55
C GLU A 91 1.31 -8.84 16.06
N PRO A 92 0.15 -8.53 16.67
CA PRO A 92 -0.75 -9.55 17.20
C PRO A 92 -1.31 -10.46 16.08
N ARG A 93 -1.16 -11.77 16.26
CA ARG A 93 -1.76 -12.76 15.35
C ARG A 93 -3.26 -12.83 15.56
N MET A 94 -4.01 -12.33 14.58
CA MET A 94 -5.47 -12.41 14.56
C MET A 94 -5.96 -13.48 13.58
N PRO A 95 -6.95 -14.32 13.95
CA PRO A 95 -7.54 -15.28 13.03
C PRO A 95 -8.28 -14.55 11.89
N ARG A 96 -8.22 -15.12 10.68
CA ARG A 96 -8.97 -14.64 9.52
C ARG A 96 -10.47 -14.81 9.75
N ALA A 97 -11.28 -13.83 9.35
CA ALA A 97 -12.73 -13.97 9.31
C ALA A 97 -13.14 -15.10 8.35
N ARG A 98 -14.01 -16.02 8.79
CA ARG A 98 -14.48 -17.09 7.92
C ARG A 98 -15.49 -16.53 6.92
N MET A 99 -15.22 -16.70 5.63
CA MET A 99 -16.16 -16.35 4.58
C MET A 99 -17.46 -17.15 4.78
N PRO A 100 -18.62 -16.49 4.96
CA PRO A 100 -19.90 -17.18 4.97
C PRO A 100 -20.10 -17.84 3.61
N GLU A 101 -20.35 -19.14 3.61
CA GLU A 101 -20.56 -19.90 2.38
C GLU A 101 -21.99 -20.46 2.30
N LEU A 102 -22.53 -20.52 1.08
CA LEU A 102 -23.79 -21.21 0.81
C LEU A 102 -23.69 -22.68 1.24
N PRO A 103 -24.67 -23.26 1.95
CA PRO A 103 -24.62 -24.67 2.35
C PRO A 103 -24.50 -25.60 1.15
N VAL A 104 -23.65 -26.63 1.23
CA VAL A 104 -23.35 -27.56 0.12
C VAL A 104 -24.60 -28.11 -0.57
N LYS A 105 -25.64 -28.44 0.20
CA LYS A 105 -26.93 -28.96 -0.33
C LYS A 105 -27.64 -27.99 -1.28
N GLN A 106 -27.34 -26.69 -1.18
CA GLN A 106 -27.96 -25.62 -1.96
C GLN A 106 -27.07 -25.15 -3.12
N ARG A 107 -25.83 -25.64 -3.24
CA ARG A 107 -24.91 -25.27 -4.33
C ARG A 107 -25.24 -25.95 -5.66
N GLN A 108 -26.14 -26.94 -5.66
CA GLN A 108 -26.42 -27.75 -6.84
C GLN A 108 -27.53 -27.15 -7.73
N GLY A 109 -27.32 -27.23 -9.05
CA GLY A 109 -28.34 -26.92 -10.06
C GLY A 109 -28.66 -25.44 -10.22
N ASN A 110 -27.80 -24.55 -9.73
CA ASN A 110 -27.93 -23.10 -9.87
C ASN A 110 -26.56 -22.43 -10.04
N PHE A 111 -26.57 -21.13 -10.31
CA PHE A 111 -25.37 -20.28 -10.43
C PHE A 111 -25.32 -19.23 -9.32
N ASN A 112 -25.88 -19.54 -8.15
CA ASN A 112 -25.85 -18.62 -7.02
C ASN A 112 -24.42 -18.51 -6.47
N GLU A 113 -24.09 -17.34 -5.97
CA GLU A 113 -22.80 -17.08 -5.35
C GLU A 113 -22.60 -17.98 -4.13
N VAL A 114 -21.43 -18.62 -4.05
CA VAL A 114 -21.10 -19.52 -2.93
C VAL A 114 -20.51 -18.73 -1.77
N GLU A 115 -19.67 -17.74 -2.06
CA GLU A 115 -19.09 -16.84 -1.07
C GLU A 115 -20.04 -15.66 -0.86
N LEU A 116 -20.72 -15.61 0.29
CA LEU A 116 -21.82 -14.66 0.51
C LEU A 116 -21.33 -13.27 0.95
N GLY A 117 -20.01 -13.07 1.03
CA GLY A 117 -19.39 -11.85 1.53
C GLY A 117 -19.45 -11.71 3.05
N TYR A 118 -18.77 -10.69 3.56
CA TYR A 118 -18.78 -10.34 4.98
C TYR A 118 -19.88 -9.32 5.28
N GLU A 119 -20.41 -9.36 6.51
CA GLU A 119 -21.13 -8.21 7.06
C GLU A 119 -20.16 -7.01 7.20
N GLU A 120 -20.68 -5.79 7.14
CA GLU A 120 -19.85 -4.57 7.09
C GLU A 120 -18.80 -4.51 8.21
N ALA A 121 -19.21 -4.82 9.44
CA ALA A 121 -18.31 -4.81 10.60
C ALA A 121 -17.22 -5.89 10.50
N GLU A 122 -17.54 -7.07 9.99
CA GLU A 122 -16.56 -8.15 9.78
C GLU A 122 -15.60 -7.81 8.64
N GLY A 123 -16.10 -7.19 7.56
CA GLY A 123 -15.29 -6.70 6.46
C GLY A 123 -14.30 -5.61 6.88
N GLN A 124 -14.75 -4.65 7.71
CA GLN A 124 -13.87 -3.63 8.28
C GLN A 124 -12.79 -4.24 9.17
N ALA A 125 -13.15 -5.21 10.01
CA ALA A 125 -12.19 -5.91 10.88
C ALA A 125 -11.16 -6.71 10.08
N GLU A 126 -11.57 -7.42 9.02
CA GLU A 126 -10.64 -8.16 8.16
C GLU A 126 -9.75 -7.22 7.35
N ALA A 127 -10.27 -6.09 6.86
CA ALA A 127 -9.49 -5.07 6.17
C ALA A 127 -8.45 -4.40 7.09
N ALA A 128 -8.80 -4.15 8.36
CA ALA A 128 -7.88 -3.62 9.36
C ALA A 128 -6.73 -4.58 9.70
N ARG A 129 -6.88 -5.88 9.42
CA ARG A 129 -5.83 -6.90 9.55
C ARG A 129 -4.81 -6.84 8.40
N CYS A 130 -5.03 -6.01 7.38
CA CYS A 130 -4.09 -5.82 6.28
C CYS A 130 -2.87 -5.02 6.77
N LEU A 131 -1.78 -5.74 7.07
CA LEU A 131 -0.52 -5.15 7.56
C LEU A 131 0.30 -4.47 6.46
N ASN A 132 -0.18 -4.51 5.21
CA ASN A 132 0.56 -4.07 4.05
C ASN A 132 -0.39 -3.58 2.95
N CYS A 133 -0.98 -2.40 3.16
CA CYS A 133 -1.62 -1.66 2.08
C CYS A 133 -0.54 -1.14 1.13
N GLY A 134 -0.06 -1.99 0.23
CA GLY A 134 0.94 -1.59 -0.76
C GLY A 134 0.32 -0.67 -1.82
N TYR A 135 0.84 0.55 -1.97
CA TYR A 135 0.63 1.36 -3.18
C TYR A 135 1.03 0.61 -4.46
N CYS A 136 1.95 -0.37 -4.34
CA CYS A 136 2.32 -1.34 -5.36
C CYS A 136 1.80 -2.72 -4.94
N CYS A 137 1.12 -3.43 -5.85
CA CYS A 137 0.66 -4.81 -5.69
C CYS A 137 1.49 -5.82 -6.48
N GLU A 138 2.69 -5.42 -6.93
CA GLU A 138 3.61 -6.27 -7.70
C GLU A 138 2.96 -6.88 -8.95
N CYS A 139 2.12 -6.11 -9.66
CA CYS A 139 1.54 -6.54 -10.93
C CYS A 139 2.52 -6.46 -12.12
N TYR A 140 3.72 -5.88 -11.91
CA TYR A 140 4.79 -5.67 -12.91
C TYR A 140 4.40 -4.87 -14.16
N GLN A 141 3.20 -4.28 -14.22
CA GLN A 141 2.76 -3.46 -15.35
C GLN A 141 3.60 -2.19 -15.55
N CYS A 142 4.15 -1.64 -14.47
CA CYS A 142 5.09 -0.54 -14.55
C CYS A 142 6.38 -0.94 -15.28
N VAL A 143 6.91 -2.14 -15.02
CA VAL A 143 8.11 -2.69 -15.67
C VAL A 143 7.86 -2.86 -17.16
N GLU A 144 6.75 -3.48 -17.54
CA GLU A 144 6.37 -3.67 -18.95
C GLU A 144 6.21 -2.33 -19.70
N ALA A 145 5.65 -1.31 -19.04
CA ALA A 145 5.50 0.02 -19.62
C ALA A 145 6.82 0.82 -19.73
N CYS A 146 7.88 0.40 -19.04
CA CYS A 146 9.12 1.16 -18.93
C CYS A 146 10.04 0.90 -20.14
N LEU A 147 10.01 1.78 -21.13
CA LEU A 147 10.89 1.70 -22.30
C LEU A 147 12.40 1.81 -21.99
N ALA A 148 12.75 2.30 -20.79
CA ALA A 148 14.12 2.47 -20.36
C ALA A 148 14.64 1.27 -19.55
N ASP A 149 13.80 0.25 -19.30
CA ASP A 149 14.11 -0.91 -18.46
C ASP A 149 14.69 -0.52 -17.08
N ALA A 150 14.21 0.60 -16.52
CA ALA A 150 14.80 1.22 -15.34
C ALA A 150 14.17 0.77 -14.01
N ILE A 151 13.08 0.00 -14.06
CA ILE A 151 12.33 -0.40 -12.86
C ILE A 151 12.81 -1.78 -12.42
N ASP A 152 13.46 -1.81 -11.25
CA ASP A 152 13.96 -3.04 -10.63
C ASP A 152 13.32 -3.22 -9.25
N HIS A 153 12.46 -4.24 -9.12
CA HIS A 153 11.80 -4.57 -7.85
C HIS A 153 12.73 -5.28 -6.86
N SER A 154 13.93 -5.69 -7.28
CA SER A 154 14.90 -6.37 -6.43
C SER A 154 15.87 -5.42 -5.73
N GLN A 155 15.92 -4.14 -6.13
CA GLN A 155 16.82 -3.13 -5.58
C GLN A 155 16.68 -3.03 -4.05
N GLN A 156 17.82 -2.96 -3.35
CA GLN A 156 17.91 -2.86 -1.89
C GLN A 156 18.63 -1.57 -1.48
N ASP A 157 18.48 -1.19 -0.22
CA ASP A 157 19.21 -0.06 0.37
C ASP A 157 20.73 -0.35 0.41
N GLU A 158 21.54 0.66 0.10
CA GLU A 158 23.00 0.60 0.18
C GLU A 158 23.53 1.62 1.19
N ILE A 159 24.47 1.18 2.04
CA ILE A 159 25.18 2.07 2.97
C ILE A 159 26.44 2.58 2.29
N MET A 160 26.55 3.91 2.16
CA MET A 160 27.71 4.57 1.59
C MET A 160 28.54 5.27 2.67
N GLU A 161 29.84 4.99 2.70
CA GLU A 161 30.79 5.72 3.54
C GLU A 161 31.44 6.85 2.74
N LEU A 162 31.30 8.09 3.24
CA LEU A 162 31.83 9.30 2.59
C LEU A 162 32.70 10.08 3.57
N GLU A 163 33.94 10.37 3.15
CA GLU A 163 34.82 11.26 3.89
C GLU A 163 34.56 12.72 3.46
N VAL A 164 34.04 13.53 4.37
CA VAL A 164 33.69 14.93 4.11
C VAL A 164 34.35 15.87 5.12
N GLY A 165 34.79 17.04 4.66
CA GLY A 165 35.39 18.06 5.53
C GLY A 165 34.37 18.90 6.31
N SER A 166 33.12 18.96 5.84
CA SER A 166 32.05 19.74 6.46
C SER A 166 30.67 19.27 6.00
N VAL A 167 29.65 19.50 6.84
CA VAL A 167 28.25 19.18 6.54
C VAL A 167 27.41 20.45 6.70
N VAL A 168 26.50 20.71 5.75
CA VAL A 168 25.51 21.80 5.82
C VAL A 168 24.13 21.20 6.00
N MET A 169 23.47 21.51 7.12
CA MET A 169 22.16 20.96 7.47
C MET A 169 21.03 21.86 6.94
N CYS A 170 20.25 21.35 5.98
CA CYS A 170 19.12 22.06 5.35
C CYS A 170 17.82 21.22 5.31
N PRO A 171 17.32 20.69 6.44
CA PRO A 171 16.15 19.80 6.45
C PRO A 171 14.83 20.52 6.13
N GLY A 172 14.81 21.85 6.15
CA GLY A 172 13.60 22.64 5.93
C GLY A 172 12.67 22.64 7.15
N SER A 173 11.37 22.66 6.89
CA SER A 173 10.32 22.66 7.91
C SER A 173 9.06 21.99 7.39
N GLU A 174 8.26 21.44 8.29
CA GLU A 174 6.94 20.87 7.95
C GLU A 174 5.81 21.81 8.41
N PRO A 175 4.67 21.85 7.67
CA PRO A 175 3.48 22.52 8.16
C PRO A 175 2.97 21.90 9.45
N PHE A 176 2.41 22.72 10.33
CA PHE A 176 1.70 22.22 11.50
C PHE A 176 0.44 21.45 11.06
N ASP A 177 0.23 20.24 11.59
CA ASP A 177 -1.02 19.48 11.41
C ASP A 177 -2.05 19.90 12.48
N PRO A 178 -3.13 20.61 12.10
CA PRO A 178 -4.14 21.07 13.04
C PRO A 178 -5.17 20.00 13.43
N SER A 179 -4.97 18.72 13.08
CA SER A 179 -5.88 17.62 13.46
C SER A 179 -6.04 17.50 14.97
N SER A 180 -5.01 17.85 15.76
CA SER A 180 -5.08 17.88 17.23
C SER A 180 -6.00 18.98 17.78
N LEU A 181 -6.36 19.97 16.96
CA LEU A 181 -7.25 21.09 17.28
C LEU A 181 -8.68 20.87 16.73
N GLU A 182 -9.08 19.60 16.56
CA GLU A 182 -10.36 19.20 15.98
C GLU A 182 -11.56 19.88 16.65
N ASN A 183 -11.51 20.04 17.98
CA ASN A 183 -12.56 20.66 18.78
C ASN A 183 -12.81 22.15 18.45
N VAL A 184 -11.91 22.78 17.69
CA VAL A 184 -12.01 24.19 17.29
C VAL A 184 -12.19 24.34 15.78
N TYR A 185 -11.34 23.66 15.00
CA TYR A 185 -11.25 23.90 13.56
C TYR A 185 -11.87 22.79 12.71
N HIS A 186 -12.10 21.59 13.27
CA HIS A 186 -12.64 20.45 12.54
C HIS A 186 -11.91 20.12 11.22
N TYR A 187 -10.58 20.34 11.20
CA TYR A 187 -9.72 19.93 10.09
C TYR A 187 -9.79 18.41 9.89
N LYS A 188 -9.78 17.96 8.62
CA LYS A 188 -10.07 16.58 8.16
C LYS A 188 -11.51 16.09 8.38
N ALA A 189 -12.24 16.60 9.38
CA ALA A 189 -13.66 16.28 9.58
C ALA A 189 -14.57 17.04 8.60
N LEU A 190 -14.23 18.29 8.26
CA LEU A 190 -14.95 19.11 7.29
C LEU A 190 -14.14 19.24 5.99
N PRO A 191 -14.67 18.81 4.83
CA PRO A 191 -13.91 18.76 3.57
C PRO A 191 -13.47 20.14 3.03
N ASN A 192 -14.11 21.22 3.50
CA ASN A 192 -13.79 22.58 3.08
C ASN A 192 -12.93 23.35 4.10
N VAL A 193 -12.46 22.69 5.15
CA VAL A 193 -11.44 23.23 6.07
C VAL A 193 -10.09 22.71 5.61
N LEU A 194 -9.26 23.63 5.14
CA LEU A 194 -7.96 23.33 4.52
C LEU A 194 -6.84 24.08 5.22
N THR A 195 -5.65 23.49 5.23
CA THR A 195 -4.41 24.20 5.50
C THR A 195 -4.06 25.09 4.31
N SER A 196 -3.27 26.14 4.56
CA SER A 196 -2.79 27.01 3.48
C SER A 196 -2.00 26.23 2.42
N LEU A 197 -1.23 25.20 2.81
CA LEU A 197 -0.46 24.42 1.86
C LEU A 197 -1.35 23.56 0.94
N GLU A 198 -2.44 22.99 1.45
CA GLU A 198 -3.43 22.29 0.61
C GLU A 198 -4.13 23.27 -0.33
N PHE A 199 -4.48 24.45 0.15
CA PHE A 199 -5.07 25.50 -0.67
C PHE A 199 -4.13 25.94 -1.81
N GLU A 200 -2.84 26.07 -1.53
CA GLU A 200 -1.81 26.36 -2.55
C GLU A 200 -1.71 25.25 -3.60
N ARG A 201 -1.89 23.98 -3.21
CA ARG A 201 -1.96 22.89 -4.19
C ARG A 201 -3.17 23.01 -5.10
N ILE A 202 -4.32 23.48 -4.61
CA ILE A 202 -5.50 23.76 -5.43
C ILE A 202 -5.19 24.88 -6.45
N LEU A 203 -4.54 25.96 -6.03
CA LEU A 203 -4.27 27.09 -6.93
C LEU A 203 -3.06 26.87 -7.85
N SER A 204 -2.26 25.84 -7.62
CA SER A 204 -1.13 25.49 -8.46
C SER A 204 -1.58 24.97 -9.83
N ALA A 205 -0.98 25.49 -10.91
CA ALA A 205 -1.24 25.02 -12.28
C ALA A 205 -0.87 23.54 -12.49
N SER A 206 0.15 23.03 -11.79
CA SER A 206 0.50 21.60 -11.72
C SER A 206 -0.15 20.90 -10.52
N GLY A 207 -1.15 21.54 -9.93
CA GLY A 207 -1.98 21.03 -8.85
C GLY A 207 -2.99 20.00 -9.31
N PRO A 208 -3.59 19.24 -8.36
CA PRO A 208 -4.64 18.28 -8.66
C PRO A 208 -5.87 18.90 -9.34
N THR A 209 -6.06 20.21 -9.21
CA THR A 209 -7.18 20.96 -9.79
C THR A 209 -6.74 21.87 -10.95
N MET A 210 -5.50 21.72 -11.44
CA MET A 210 -4.92 22.51 -12.54
C MET A 210 -5.03 24.04 -12.35
N GLY A 211 -5.04 24.50 -11.09
CA GLY A 211 -5.15 25.91 -10.74
C GLY A 211 -6.58 26.45 -10.65
N HIS A 212 -7.60 25.61 -10.86
CA HIS A 212 -9.00 26.02 -10.72
C HIS A 212 -9.39 26.11 -9.23
N LEU A 213 -9.92 27.27 -8.84
CA LEU A 213 -10.39 27.51 -7.48
C LEU A 213 -11.70 26.73 -7.24
N GLN A 214 -11.63 25.67 -6.45
CA GLN A 214 -12.78 24.81 -6.17
C GLN A 214 -12.81 24.31 -4.73
N LYS A 215 -14.02 24.12 -4.20
CA LYS A 215 -14.24 23.49 -2.89
C LYS A 215 -14.09 21.97 -3.00
N PRO A 216 -13.30 21.32 -2.13
CA PRO A 216 -13.15 19.86 -2.18
C PRO A 216 -14.45 19.08 -1.98
N SER A 217 -15.42 19.64 -1.26
CA SER A 217 -16.69 18.95 -1.00
C SER A 217 -17.57 18.73 -2.23
N ASP A 218 -17.60 19.69 -3.16
CA ASP A 218 -18.58 19.73 -4.25
C ASP A 218 -18.00 20.16 -5.61
N GLY A 219 -16.71 20.46 -5.67
CA GLY A 219 -16.01 20.92 -6.88
C GLY A 219 -16.42 22.31 -7.37
N ARG A 220 -17.33 23.00 -6.67
CA ARG A 220 -17.79 24.33 -7.09
C ARG A 220 -16.88 25.41 -6.53
N GLU A 221 -16.78 26.52 -7.24
CA GLU A 221 -16.06 27.71 -6.77
C GLU A 221 -16.67 28.24 -5.45
N PRO A 222 -15.84 28.61 -4.45
CA PRO A 222 -16.29 29.32 -3.27
C PRO A 222 -16.65 30.77 -3.60
N LYS A 223 -17.66 31.33 -2.92
CA LYS A 223 -17.98 32.77 -2.99
C LYS A 223 -17.45 33.56 -1.80
N LYS A 224 -17.04 32.86 -0.74
CA LYS A 224 -16.47 33.41 0.48
C LYS A 224 -15.38 32.47 0.99
N ILE A 225 -14.27 33.03 1.45
CA ILE A 225 -13.21 32.28 2.12
C ILE A 225 -12.81 33.03 3.39
N ALA A 226 -12.45 32.28 4.43
CA ALA A 226 -11.95 32.78 5.70
C ALA A 226 -10.55 32.21 5.95
N TRP A 227 -9.57 33.07 6.24
CA TRP A 227 -8.21 32.70 6.60
C TRP A 227 -8.04 32.87 8.10
N LEU A 228 -7.68 31.80 8.80
CA LEU A 228 -7.46 31.81 10.24
C LEU A 228 -5.95 31.90 10.50
N GLN A 229 -5.49 33.02 11.04
CA GLN A 229 -4.07 33.22 11.32
C GLN A 229 -3.65 32.54 12.61
N CYS A 230 -2.34 32.26 12.70
CA CYS A 230 -1.68 31.72 13.89
C CYS A 230 -2.15 30.32 14.31
N VAL A 231 -2.78 29.54 13.42
CA VAL A 231 -3.08 28.13 13.72
C VAL A 231 -1.77 27.36 13.94
N GLY A 232 -1.60 26.79 15.14
CA GLY A 232 -0.36 26.09 15.53
C GLY A 232 0.82 27.01 15.89
N SER A 233 0.62 28.31 16.04
CA SER A 233 1.66 29.29 16.38
C SER A 233 1.14 30.33 17.36
N ARG A 234 2.01 30.85 18.23
CA ARG A 234 1.62 31.78 19.31
C ARG A 234 0.47 31.21 20.15
N ASP A 235 0.44 29.89 20.32
CA ASP A 235 -0.54 29.15 21.08
C ASP A 235 0.17 28.24 22.08
N THR A 236 0.39 28.77 23.28
CA THR A 236 0.96 28.01 24.40
C THR A 236 -0.05 27.11 25.09
N ASN A 237 -1.34 27.27 24.81
CA ASN A 237 -2.41 26.58 25.53
C ASN A 237 -2.74 25.23 24.88
N GLN A 238 -2.97 25.23 23.56
CA GLN A 238 -3.43 24.02 22.85
C GLN A 238 -2.27 23.18 22.31
N CYS A 239 -1.19 23.80 21.81
CA CYS A 239 -0.07 23.08 21.18
C CYS A 239 1.33 23.41 21.73
N GLY A 240 1.44 24.32 22.71
CA GLY A 240 2.71 24.68 23.34
C GLY A 240 3.65 25.55 22.49
N ASN A 241 3.25 25.92 21.27
CA ASN A 241 4.06 26.71 20.35
C ASN A 241 3.96 28.20 20.67
N GLY A 242 4.84 28.70 21.55
CA GLY A 242 4.89 30.13 21.91
C GLY A 242 5.49 31.06 20.84
N TYR A 243 6.04 30.53 19.75
CA TYR A 243 6.71 31.29 18.70
C TYR A 243 5.78 31.71 17.56
N CYS A 244 6.22 32.67 16.74
CA CYS A 244 5.55 33.06 15.51
C CYS A 244 6.20 32.38 14.30
N SER A 245 5.39 31.73 13.45
CA SER A 245 5.87 31.10 12.20
C SER A 245 6.33 32.09 11.12
N SER A 246 6.20 33.39 11.37
CA SER A 246 6.82 34.50 10.62
C SER A 246 6.38 34.70 9.16
N VAL A 247 5.84 33.68 8.48
CA VAL A 247 5.46 33.72 7.06
C VAL A 247 3.95 33.70 6.84
N CYS A 248 3.16 33.31 7.86
CA CYS A 248 1.74 33.01 7.69
C CYS A 248 0.87 34.21 7.32
N CYS A 249 1.15 35.39 7.87
CA CYS A 249 0.46 36.60 7.46
C CYS A 249 0.67 36.89 5.97
N MET A 250 1.90 36.73 5.47
CA MET A 250 2.24 37.05 4.09
C MET A 250 1.66 36.05 3.09
N TYR A 251 1.77 34.74 3.36
CA TYR A 251 1.15 33.77 2.45
C TYR A 251 -0.36 33.94 2.44
N ALA A 252 -1.00 34.34 3.55
CA ALA A 252 -2.45 34.47 3.58
C ALA A 252 -2.94 35.69 2.81
N ILE A 253 -2.21 36.81 2.87
CA ILE A 253 -2.47 37.98 2.02
C ILE A 253 -2.30 37.57 0.55
N LYS A 254 -1.21 36.89 0.22
CA LYS A 254 -0.92 36.43 -1.13
C LYS A 254 -1.99 35.46 -1.63
N ASP A 255 -2.33 34.42 -0.86
CA ASP A 255 -3.36 33.45 -1.20
C ASP A 255 -4.73 34.13 -1.39
N SER A 256 -5.05 35.14 -0.57
CA SER A 256 -6.29 35.91 -0.73
C SER A 256 -6.33 36.68 -2.06
N MET A 257 -5.21 37.25 -2.49
CA MET A 257 -5.08 37.93 -3.78
C MET A 257 -5.17 36.95 -4.94
N ILE A 258 -4.38 35.88 -4.92
CA ILE A 258 -4.38 34.87 -5.99
C ILE A 258 -5.74 34.19 -6.10
N ALA A 259 -6.42 33.91 -4.98
CA ALA A 259 -7.78 33.38 -5.00
C ALA A 259 -8.75 34.31 -5.74
N LYS A 260 -8.64 35.63 -5.52
CA LYS A 260 -9.46 36.63 -6.23
C LYS A 260 -9.10 36.73 -7.71
N GLU A 261 -7.84 36.54 -8.09
CA GLU A 261 -7.41 36.51 -9.49
C GLU A 261 -7.91 35.27 -10.24
N HIS A 262 -8.03 34.14 -9.53
CA HIS A 262 -8.49 32.86 -10.09
C HIS A 262 -10.01 32.69 -10.05
N ALA A 263 -10.73 33.50 -9.28
CA ALA A 263 -12.18 33.43 -9.20
C ALA A 263 -12.84 34.00 -10.47
N GLU A 264 -13.85 33.31 -11.00
CA GLU A 264 -14.60 33.78 -12.17
C GLU A 264 -15.49 34.99 -11.86
N GLY A 265 -15.78 35.26 -10.58
CA GLY A 265 -16.57 36.40 -10.15
C GLY A 265 -16.16 36.93 -8.78
N ASP A 266 -17.03 37.75 -8.18
CA ASP A 266 -16.74 38.36 -6.89
C ASP A 266 -16.50 37.30 -5.79
N LEU A 267 -15.29 37.31 -5.26
CA LEU A 267 -14.86 36.49 -4.13
C LEU A 267 -14.63 37.38 -2.91
N ASP A 268 -15.35 37.09 -1.83
CA ASP A 268 -15.17 37.76 -0.54
C ASP A 268 -14.12 37.02 0.30
N CYS A 269 -13.15 37.77 0.82
CA CYS A 269 -12.03 37.20 1.55
C CYS A 269 -11.86 37.89 2.91
N VAL A 270 -11.87 37.12 4.00
CA VAL A 270 -11.71 37.66 5.36
C VAL A 270 -10.54 36.98 6.06
N VAL A 271 -9.56 37.78 6.51
CA VAL A 271 -8.42 37.31 7.28
C VAL A 271 -8.67 37.58 8.76
N PHE A 272 -8.82 36.52 9.56
CA PHE A 272 -8.94 36.59 11.02
C PHE A 272 -7.55 36.53 11.64
N ASN A 273 -7.13 37.63 12.25
CA ASN A 273 -5.78 37.77 12.79
C ASN A 273 -5.77 38.40 14.19
N MET A 274 -4.65 38.21 14.89
CA MET A 274 -4.31 39.03 16.07
C MET A 274 -3.54 40.28 15.64
N ASP A 275 -2.51 40.08 14.83
CA ASP A 275 -1.65 41.11 14.24
C ASP A 275 -1.36 40.71 12.79
N ILE A 276 -1.17 41.68 11.88
CA ILE A 276 -0.54 41.42 10.58
C ILE A 276 0.96 41.68 10.71
N ARG A 277 1.78 40.69 10.33
CA ARG A 277 3.25 40.77 10.43
C ARG A 277 3.89 40.77 9.04
N THR A 278 4.15 41.97 8.55
CA THR A 278 4.64 42.34 7.20
C THR A 278 6.04 42.97 7.28
N PHE A 279 6.94 42.37 8.04
CA PHE A 279 8.24 42.98 8.41
C PHE A 279 9.34 42.88 7.32
N GLY A 280 9.06 42.23 6.18
CA GLY A 280 9.99 42.13 5.06
C GLY A 280 10.06 43.42 4.23
N LYS A 281 11.08 43.53 3.37
CA LYS A 281 11.18 44.65 2.43
C LYS A 281 9.95 44.66 1.52
N ASP A 282 9.28 45.81 1.45
CA ASP A 282 8.06 46.04 0.65
C ASP A 282 6.83 45.21 1.07
N TYR A 283 6.86 44.46 2.17
CA TYR A 283 5.75 43.63 2.61
C TYR A 283 4.55 44.45 3.10
N GLU A 284 4.81 45.57 3.79
CA GLU A 284 3.73 46.49 4.21
C GLU A 284 3.04 47.18 3.04
N LYS A 285 3.74 47.33 1.91
CA LYS A 285 3.13 47.85 0.67
C LYS A 285 2.28 46.79 -0.04
N TYR A 286 2.61 45.52 0.17
CA TYR A 286 1.88 44.39 -0.40
C TYR A 286 0.56 44.12 0.35
N TYR A 287 0.54 44.38 1.66
CA TYR A 287 -0.67 44.43 2.49
C TYR A 287 -1.54 45.65 2.17
#